data_AF-A0A3B0WTS6-F1
#
_entry.id   AF-A0A3B0WTS6-F1
#
_cell.length_a   1.000
_cell.length_b   1.000
_cell.length_c   1.000
_cell.angle_alpha   90.00
_cell.angle_beta   90.00
_cell.angle_gamma   90.00
#
_symmetry.space_group_name_H-M   'P 1'
#
loop_
_entity.id
_entity.type
_entity.pdbx_description
1 polymer ?
#
loop_
_entity_poly.entity_id
_entity_poly.type
_entity_poly.pdbx_seq_one_letter_code
_entity_poly.pdbx_strand_id
1 'polypeptide(L)' 'TLGQPIMSSTLILPDNSLPETDPNEIRDKLEYQVDLIIDGGVCGAEPTTVINMVESPPQVVRQGKGVDHGLE' A
#
# COMPACT_ATOMS: atom_id res chain seq x y z
N THR A 1 -17.51 10.73 -10.27
CA THR A 1 -16.41 10.74 -9.27
C THR A 1 -17.01 10.41 -7.92
N LEU A 2 -16.21 9.94 -6.95
CA LEU A 2 -16.75 9.63 -5.62
C LEU A 2 -17.08 10.90 -4.79
N GLY A 3 -16.43 12.04 -5.10
CA GLY A 3 -16.69 13.33 -4.43
C GLY A 3 -16.11 13.44 -3.02
N GLN A 4 -15.41 12.41 -2.55
CA GLN A 4 -14.83 12.29 -1.20
C GLN A 4 -13.62 11.35 -1.24
N PRO A 5 -12.75 11.37 -0.20
CA PRO A 5 -11.67 10.40 -0.06
C PRO A 5 -12.16 8.95 0.06
N ILE A 6 -11.30 8.01 -0.34
CA ILE A 6 -11.49 6.57 -0.11
C ILE A 6 -10.59 6.16 1.05
N MET A 7 -11.17 5.55 2.09
CA MET A 7 -10.38 4.88 3.11
C MET A 7 -9.75 3.63 2.48
N SER A 8 -8.44 3.51 2.56
CA SER A 8 -7.69 2.39 2.00
C SER A 8 -6.47 2.07 2.85
N SER A 9 -5.95 0.87 2.66
CA SER A 9 -4.63 0.45 3.13
C SER A 9 -3.88 -0.21 1.99
N THR A 10 -2.55 -0.32 2.13
CA THR A 10 -1.78 -1.21 1.25
C THR A 10 -2.19 -2.64 1.55
N LEU A 11 -2.51 -3.44 0.51
CA LEU A 11 -2.92 -4.84 0.65
C LEU A 11 -1.73 -5.74 0.99
N ILE A 12 -1.34 -5.73 2.27
CA ILE A 12 -0.34 -6.65 2.84
C ILE A 12 -1.10 -7.59 3.76
N LEU A 13 -1.09 -8.89 3.44
CA LEU A 13 -1.79 -9.91 4.22
C LEU A 13 -1.07 -10.18 5.56
N PRO A 14 -1.77 -10.80 6.54
CA PRO A 14 -1.13 -11.28 7.75
C PRO A 14 0.10 -12.14 7.44
N ASP A 15 1.14 -11.99 8.27
CA ASP A 15 2.43 -12.69 8.16
C ASP A 15 3.26 -12.36 6.89
N ASN A 16 2.78 -11.47 6.01
CA ASN A 16 3.53 -11.00 4.85
C ASN A 16 4.21 -9.65 5.12
N SER A 17 5.39 -9.45 4.53
CA SER A 17 6.13 -8.19 4.55
C SER A 17 5.95 -7.34 3.29
N LEU A 18 5.48 -7.97 2.21
CA LEU A 18 5.26 -7.35 0.90
C LEU A 18 3.77 -7.37 0.53
N PRO A 19 3.32 -6.37 -0.25
CA PRO A 19 1.96 -6.33 -0.76
C PRO A 19 1.71 -7.39 -1.81
N GLU A 20 0.44 -7.77 -1.93
CA GLU A 20 -0.07 -8.59 -3.03
C GLU A 20 -0.10 -7.75 -4.33
N THR A 21 0.35 -8.33 -5.45
CA THR A 21 0.49 -7.60 -6.72
C THR A 21 -0.17 -8.26 -7.93
N ASP A 22 -0.46 -9.57 -7.87
CA ASP A 22 -1.14 -10.29 -8.95
C ASP A 22 -2.66 -10.35 -8.69
N PRO A 23 -3.48 -9.80 -9.58
CA PRO A 23 -4.94 -9.78 -9.40
C PRO A 23 -5.58 -11.18 -9.38
N ASN A 24 -4.99 -12.18 -10.04
CA ASN A 24 -5.49 -13.54 -10.01
C ASN A 24 -5.23 -14.19 -8.65
N GLU A 25 -4.01 -14.01 -8.10
CA GLU A 25 -3.69 -14.50 -6.75
C GLU A 25 -4.53 -13.80 -5.68
N ILE A 26 -4.76 -12.49 -5.82
CA ILE A 26 -5.65 -11.73 -4.92
C ILE A 26 -7.07 -12.30 -4.96
N ARG A 27 -7.59 -12.61 -6.16
CA ARG A 27 -8.90 -13.22 -6.31
C ARG A 27 -8.97 -14.58 -5.63
N ASP A 28 -8.03 -15.47 -5.91
CA ASP A 28 -7.98 -16.81 -5.32
C ASP A 28 -7.98 -16.77 -3.78
N LYS A 29 -7.35 -15.75 -3.19
CA LYS A 29 -7.27 -15.57 -1.73
C LYS A 29 -8.49 -14.85 -1.12
N LEU A 30 -9.06 -13.88 -1.82
CA LEU A 30 -9.96 -12.88 -1.22
C LEU A 30 -11.35 -12.75 -1.88
N GLU A 31 -11.69 -13.51 -2.92
CA GLU A 31 -12.96 -13.32 -3.66
C GLU A 31 -14.24 -13.51 -2.83
N TYR A 32 -14.15 -14.11 -1.65
CA TYR A 32 -15.27 -14.30 -0.72
C TYR A 32 -15.23 -13.34 0.48
N GLN A 33 -14.21 -12.47 0.54
CA GLN A 33 -13.91 -11.58 1.66
C GLN A 33 -14.12 -10.10 1.29
N VAL A 34 -14.22 -9.79 -0.01
CA VAL A 34 -14.43 -8.43 -0.52
C VAL A 34 -15.55 -8.41 -1.57
N ASP A 35 -16.22 -7.27 -1.69
CA ASP A 35 -17.33 -7.10 -2.65
C ASP A 35 -16.84 -6.94 -4.10
N LEU A 36 -15.63 -6.44 -4.31
CA LEU A 36 -15.09 -6.12 -5.64
C LEU A 36 -13.56 -6.20 -5.66
N ILE A 37 -13.03 -6.80 -6.74
CA ILE A 37 -11.62 -6.76 -7.12
C ILE A 37 -11.52 -6.07 -8.48
N ILE A 38 -10.62 -5.09 -8.60
CA ILE A 38 -10.36 -4.36 -9.85
C ILE A 38 -9.01 -4.84 -10.39
N ASP A 39 -9.04 -5.53 -11.52
CA ASP A 39 -7.81 -5.94 -12.23
C ASP A 39 -7.21 -4.75 -12.99
N GLY A 40 -6.05 -4.28 -12.53
CA GLY A 40 -5.23 -3.26 -13.17
C GLY A 40 -3.90 -3.80 -13.71
N GLY A 41 -3.73 -5.12 -13.79
CA GLY A 41 -2.46 -5.80 -14.06
C GLY A 41 -1.49 -5.83 -12.88
N VAL A 42 -0.32 -6.43 -13.10
CA VAL A 42 0.71 -6.61 -12.07
C VAL A 42 1.35 -5.28 -11.70
N CYS A 43 1.32 -4.94 -10.41
CA CYS A 43 1.89 -3.72 -9.86
C CYS A 43 3.24 -3.96 -9.15
N GLY A 44 3.96 -2.89 -8.83
CA GLY A 44 5.22 -2.99 -8.08
C GLY A 44 5.01 -3.46 -6.64
N ALA A 45 5.91 -4.31 -6.14
CA ALA A 45 5.85 -4.88 -4.79
C ALA A 45 6.39 -3.92 -3.70
N GLU A 46 7.06 -2.84 -4.08
CA GLU A 46 7.57 -1.88 -3.10
C GLU A 46 6.42 -1.00 -2.58
N PRO A 47 6.18 -0.97 -1.25
CA PRO A 47 5.11 -0.15 -0.68
C PRO A 47 5.47 1.34 -0.73
N THR A 48 4.55 2.19 -0.27
CA THR A 48 4.80 3.62 -0.09
C THR A 48 5.74 3.88 1.09
N THR A 49 6.59 4.89 0.93
CA THR A 49 7.34 5.50 2.05
C THR A 49 6.37 6.29 2.92
N VAL A 50 6.49 6.14 4.25
CA VAL A 50 5.64 6.81 5.24
C VAL A 50 6.53 7.68 6.11
N ILE A 51 6.25 8.99 6.11
CA ILE A 51 6.99 10.01 6.87
C ILE A 51 6.04 10.58 7.92
N ASN A 52 6.45 10.54 9.18
CA ASN A 52 5.78 11.24 10.27
C ASN A 52 6.24 12.71 10.29
N MET A 53 5.31 13.62 10.04
CA MET A 53 5.56 15.07 10.03
C MET A 53 5.03 15.79 11.29
N VAL A 54 4.58 15.05 12.30
CA VAL A 54 4.12 15.65 13.57
C VAL A 54 5.29 16.20 14.37
N GLU A 55 6.42 15.50 14.34
CA GLU A 55 7.66 15.87 15.04
C GLU A 55 8.61 16.68 14.15
N SER A 56 9.52 17.42 14.78
CA SER A 56 10.61 18.11 14.09
C SER A 56 11.96 17.62 14.62
N PRO A 57 12.85 17.06 13.76
CA PRO A 57 12.69 16.87 12.31
C PRO A 57 11.70 15.74 11.95
N PRO A 58 11.13 15.73 10.72
CA PRO A 58 10.27 14.64 10.26
C PRO A 58 10.99 13.29 10.34
N GLN A 59 10.24 12.22 10.61
CA GLN A 59 10.80 10.90 10.85
C GLN A 59 10.30 9.90 9.80
N VAL A 60 11.20 9.11 9.21
CA VAL A 60 10.81 8.00 8.33
C VAL A 60 10.28 6.84 9.19
N VAL A 61 8.99 6.56 9.09
CA VAL A 61 8.33 5.45 9.82
C VAL A 61 8.41 4.14 9.02
N ARG A 62 8.38 4.25 7.69
CA ARG A 62 8.57 3.11 6.79
C ARG A 62 9.23 3.59 5.51
N GLN A 63 10.38 3.00 5.17
CA GLN A 63 10.99 3.21 3.86
C GLN A 63 10.31 2.32 2.80
N GLY A 64 9.92 2.93 1.68
CA GLY A 64 9.34 2.26 0.52
C GLY A 64 9.93 2.81 -0.78
N LYS A 65 9.14 2.83 -1.86
CA LYS A 65 9.59 3.28 -3.19
C LYS A 65 9.95 4.76 -3.26
N GLY A 66 9.40 5.58 -2.37
CA GLY A 66 9.69 7.02 -2.34
C GLY A 66 11.05 7.28 -1.70
N VAL A 67 11.97 7.91 -2.44
CA VAL A 67 13.26 8.34 -1.90
C VAL A 67 13.08 9.47 -0.90
N ASP A 68 13.77 9.39 0.22
CA ASP A 68 13.71 10.27 1.40
C ASP A 68 14.72 11.43 1.35
N HIS A 69 15.11 11.86 0.14
CA HIS A 69 16.10 12.92 -0.07
C HIS A 69 15.84 14.14 0.84
N GLY A 70 16.82 14.46 1.69
CA GLY A 70 16.79 15.64 2.57
C GLY A 70 16.18 15.40 3.96
N LEU A 71 15.89 14.17 4.34
CA LEU A 71 15.46 13.77 5.70
C LEU A 71 16.58 13.06 6.51
N GLU A 72 17.84 13.30 6.16
CA GLU A 72 19.01 12.90 6.97
C GLU A 72 19.09 13.63 8.33
#